data_AF-A0A8S3FXB6-F1
#
_entry.id   AF-A0A8S3FXB6-F1
#
_cell.length_a   1.000
_cell.length_b   1.000
_cell.length_c   1.000
_cell.angle_alpha   90.00
_cell.angle_beta   90.00
_cell.angle_gamma   90.00
#
_symmetry.space_group_name_H-M   'P 1'
#
loop_
_entity.id
_entity.type
_entity.pdbx_description
1 polymer ?
#
loop_
_entity_poly.entity_id
_entity_poly.type
_entity_poly.pdbx_seq_one_letter_code
_entity_poly.pdbx_strand_id
1 'polypeptide(L)'
;QLKLTELLNDTFKRAITEQPLYRRERRKYIRPQLKELALVFADQPALLGPKLLTAFTALSLARDEIVWLLRHGENFPVKLQKETNKKAAGTTRDDYSDRTFPEFLFYIEELRHLITIYSSVIKQYYIECLSTLDSNDLQSNIKNLNMSCTEDESILLTSFYNTITTLATSTSADLRALRLDWFRMQAYTSVTKKSSLSSISLSHNENFAQIMNSIAFHSKCVDDIETLLYETSDLSIFYFYLTQFDHLFSSCIYYPSQIRYAIAFPLICQHFINATHELCPEERQQIGDLSLKSSHAFIDEICKQIKSTVSEIANEYFLMNEQ
;
A
#
# COMPACT_ATOMS: atom_id res chain seq x y z
N GLN A 1 -29.48 -13.87 -21.81
CA GLN A 1 -30.00 -13.58 -20.46
C GLN A 1 -29.91 -14.80 -19.54
N LEU A 2 -30.52 -15.96 -19.85
CA LEU A 2 -30.44 -17.18 -19.02
C LEU A 2 -29.01 -17.60 -18.63
N LYS A 3 -28.05 -17.62 -19.57
CA LYS A 3 -26.64 -17.95 -19.30
C LYS A 3 -25.92 -16.96 -18.37
N LEU A 4 -26.33 -15.69 -18.37
CA LEU A 4 -25.73 -14.67 -17.50
C LEU A 4 -26.23 -14.84 -16.07
N THR A 5 -27.53 -15.12 -15.90
CA THR A 5 -28.13 -15.39 -14.59
C THR A 5 -27.53 -16.63 -13.95
N GLU A 6 -27.31 -17.68 -14.73
CA GLU A 6 -26.65 -18.90 -14.28
C GLU A 6 -25.21 -18.64 -13.84
N LEU A 7 -24.42 -17.93 -14.67
CA LEU A 7 -23.06 -17.53 -14.33
C LEU A 7 -23.00 -16.70 -13.04
N LEU A 8 -23.92 -15.74 -12.88
CA LEU A 8 -23.99 -14.89 -11.69
C LEU A 8 -24.31 -15.69 -10.42
N ASN A 9 -25.21 -16.67 -10.50
CA ASN A 9 -25.53 -17.54 -9.37
C ASN A 9 -24.33 -18.42 -8.99
N ASP A 10 -23.61 -18.94 -9.98
CA ASP A 10 -22.43 -19.78 -9.74
C ASP A 10 -21.23 -18.99 -9.18
N THR A 11 -20.99 -17.77 -9.67
CA THR A 11 -19.95 -16.90 -9.12
C THR A 11 -20.31 -16.43 -7.71
N PHE A 12 -21.58 -16.12 -7.44
CA PHE A 12 -22.04 -15.76 -6.11
C PHE A 12 -21.84 -16.90 -5.09
N LYS A 13 -22.20 -18.13 -5.48
CA LYS A 13 -21.98 -19.31 -4.62
C LYS A 13 -20.50 -19.48 -4.29
N ARG A 14 -19.63 -19.49 -5.30
CA ARG A 14 -18.17 -19.60 -5.10
C ARG A 14 -17.60 -18.47 -4.26
N ALA A 15 -18.07 -17.23 -4.48
CA ALA A 15 -17.63 -16.07 -3.72
C ALA A 15 -17.91 -16.23 -2.21
N ILE A 16 -19.02 -16.86 -1.87
CA ILE A 16 -19.43 -17.06 -0.48
C ILE A 16 -18.73 -18.25 0.18
N THR A 17 -18.52 -19.36 -0.56
CA THR A 17 -18.00 -20.60 0.02
C THR A 17 -16.48 -20.67 0.00
N GLU A 18 -15.82 -20.16 -1.04
CA GLU A 18 -14.38 -20.36 -1.27
C GLU A 18 -13.53 -19.14 -0.88
N GLN A 19 -14.02 -17.92 -1.12
CA GLN A 19 -13.21 -16.71 -0.91
C GLN A 19 -12.76 -16.49 0.54
N PRO A 20 -13.57 -16.75 1.59
CA PRO A 20 -13.13 -16.48 2.96
C PRO A 20 -11.90 -17.29 3.36
N LEU A 21 -11.89 -18.57 3.00
CA LEU A 21 -10.74 -19.46 3.21
C LEU A 21 -9.55 -19.02 2.36
N TYR A 22 -9.76 -18.74 1.08
CA TYR A 22 -8.69 -18.27 0.19
C TYR A 22 -8.02 -16.99 0.71
N ARG A 23 -8.81 -16.00 1.15
CA ARG A 23 -8.32 -14.72 1.68
C ARG A 23 -7.61 -14.89 3.01
N ARG A 24 -8.10 -15.79 3.87
CA ARG A 24 -7.44 -16.16 5.12
C ARG A 24 -6.05 -16.76 4.86
N GLU A 25 -5.93 -17.67 3.90
CA GLU A 25 -4.63 -18.23 3.49
C GLU A 25 -3.72 -17.18 2.85
N ARG A 26 -4.26 -16.24 2.07
CA ARG A 26 -3.47 -15.10 1.57
C ARG A 26 -2.88 -14.26 2.70
N ARG A 27 -3.65 -13.92 3.74
CA ARG A 27 -3.11 -13.18 4.89
C ARG A 27 -2.02 -13.96 5.62
N LYS A 28 -2.22 -15.27 5.82
CA LYS A 28 -1.19 -16.16 6.39
C LYS A 28 0.06 -16.24 5.52
N TYR A 29 -0.11 -16.22 4.20
CA TYR A 29 1.01 -16.16 3.26
C TYR A 29 1.72 -14.83 3.40
N ILE A 30 1.04 -13.68 3.20
CA ILE A 30 1.62 -12.32 3.12
C ILE A 30 2.38 -11.90 4.39
N ARG A 31 1.87 -12.28 5.57
CA ARG A 31 2.42 -11.84 6.85
C ARG A 31 3.91 -12.16 7.06
N PRO A 32 4.38 -13.42 6.89
CA PRO A 32 5.80 -13.71 6.99
C PRO A 32 6.65 -12.97 5.96
N GLN A 33 6.17 -12.67 4.74
CA GLN A 33 6.99 -11.87 3.82
C GLN A 33 7.06 -10.40 4.22
N LEU A 34 5.98 -9.80 4.77
CA LEU A 34 6.06 -8.45 5.33
C LEU A 34 7.10 -8.38 6.45
N LYS A 35 7.08 -9.37 7.35
CA LYS A 35 8.06 -9.51 8.43
C LYS A 35 9.48 -9.65 7.90
N GLU A 36 9.69 -10.57 6.96
CA GLU A 36 11.01 -10.84 6.39
C GLU A 36 11.56 -9.61 5.67
N LEU A 37 10.74 -8.96 4.85
CA LEU A 37 11.12 -7.71 4.17
C LEU A 37 11.49 -6.62 5.18
N ALA A 38 10.70 -6.42 6.23
CA ALA A 38 11.00 -5.43 7.26
C ALA A 38 12.35 -5.72 7.94
N LEU A 39 12.60 -6.98 8.32
CA LEU A 39 13.87 -7.38 8.95
C LEU A 39 15.06 -7.22 8.00
N VAL A 40 14.92 -7.61 6.73
CA VAL A 40 15.97 -7.49 5.72
C VAL A 40 16.31 -6.03 5.44
N PHE A 41 15.32 -5.15 5.35
CA PHE A 41 15.57 -3.72 5.12
C PHE A 41 16.07 -2.99 6.35
N ALA A 42 15.69 -3.43 7.56
CA ALA A 42 16.28 -2.91 8.79
C ALA A 42 17.76 -3.28 8.92
N ASP A 43 18.15 -4.49 8.52
CA ASP A 43 19.56 -4.93 8.54
C ASP A 43 20.39 -4.34 7.39
N GLN A 44 19.82 -4.29 6.18
CA GLN A 44 20.48 -3.80 4.97
C GLN A 44 19.61 -2.75 4.24
N PRO A 45 19.61 -1.48 4.70
CA PRO A 45 18.79 -0.42 4.11
C PRO A 45 19.06 -0.16 2.62
N ALA A 46 20.29 -0.40 2.16
CA ALA A 46 20.66 -0.26 0.74
C ALA A 46 19.84 -1.15 -0.19
N LEU A 47 19.29 -2.27 0.30
CA LEU A 47 18.40 -3.14 -0.49
C LEU A 47 17.07 -2.45 -0.85
N LEU A 48 16.68 -1.38 -0.15
CA LEU A 48 15.50 -0.59 -0.50
C LEU A 48 15.62 0.05 -1.88
N GLY A 49 16.82 0.24 -2.44
CA GLY A 49 16.98 0.64 -3.85
C GLY A 49 16.45 -0.44 -4.81
N PRO A 50 17.16 -1.59 -4.96
CA PRO A 50 16.79 -2.63 -5.93
C PRO A 50 15.51 -3.41 -5.59
N LYS A 51 15.02 -3.38 -4.34
CA LYS A 51 13.85 -4.16 -3.89
C LYS A 51 12.63 -3.31 -3.54
N LEU A 52 12.64 -2.01 -3.82
CA LEU A 52 11.53 -1.13 -3.45
C LEU A 52 10.18 -1.59 -4.02
N LEU A 53 10.17 -2.00 -5.29
CA LEU A 53 8.96 -2.48 -5.95
C LEU A 53 8.36 -3.70 -5.24
N THR A 54 9.22 -4.59 -4.72
CA THR A 54 8.78 -5.73 -3.91
C THR A 54 8.12 -5.27 -2.61
N ALA A 55 8.69 -4.25 -1.95
CA ALA A 55 8.09 -3.66 -0.75
C ALA A 55 6.71 -3.06 -1.03
N PHE A 56 6.58 -2.23 -2.07
CA PHE A 56 5.30 -1.64 -2.47
C PHE A 56 4.28 -2.69 -2.91
N THR A 57 4.71 -3.76 -3.57
CA THR A 57 3.83 -4.89 -3.93
C THR A 57 3.30 -5.58 -2.68
N ALA A 58 4.17 -5.87 -1.70
CA ALA A 58 3.76 -6.49 -0.44
C ALA A 58 2.78 -5.61 0.34
N LEU A 59 3.07 -4.30 0.42
CA LEU A 59 2.19 -3.29 1.01
C LEU A 59 0.81 -3.26 0.34
N SER A 60 0.76 -3.17 -1.00
CA SER A 60 -0.51 -3.15 -1.75
C SER A 60 -1.32 -4.43 -1.55
N LEU A 61 -0.68 -5.59 -1.60
CA LEU A 61 -1.36 -6.87 -1.36
C LEU A 61 -1.91 -6.95 0.07
N ALA A 62 -1.17 -6.43 1.05
CA ALA A 62 -1.61 -6.42 2.44
C ALA A 62 -2.78 -5.47 2.67
N ARG A 63 -2.72 -4.24 2.14
CA ARG A 63 -3.80 -3.26 2.18
C ARG A 63 -5.09 -3.83 1.60
N ASP A 64 -5.00 -4.48 0.44
CA ASP A 64 -6.18 -5.05 -0.23
C ASP A 64 -6.86 -6.15 0.63
N GLU A 65 -6.07 -6.98 1.32
CA GLU A 65 -6.62 -7.98 2.23
C GLU A 65 -7.25 -7.38 3.50
N ILE A 66 -6.72 -6.25 4.01
CA ILE A 66 -7.34 -5.49 5.11
C ILE A 66 -8.69 -4.94 4.69
N VAL A 67 -8.74 -4.23 3.56
CA VAL A 67 -9.97 -3.64 3.03
C VAL A 67 -11.02 -4.71 2.75
N TRP A 68 -10.60 -5.85 2.19
CA TRP A 68 -11.48 -6.98 1.97
C TRP A 68 -12.06 -7.52 3.29
N LEU A 69 -11.19 -7.75 4.29
CA LEU A 69 -11.61 -8.32 5.57
C LEU A 69 -12.58 -7.41 6.32
N LEU A 70 -12.30 -6.10 6.41
CA LEU A 70 -13.17 -5.15 7.11
C LEU A 70 -14.58 -5.12 6.51
N ARG A 71 -14.66 -4.93 5.18
CA ARG A 71 -15.94 -4.84 4.47
C ARG A 71 -16.79 -6.10 4.62
N HIS A 72 -16.17 -7.28 4.50
CA HIS A 72 -16.90 -8.55 4.55
C HIS A 72 -17.13 -9.06 5.98
N GLY A 73 -16.28 -8.68 6.93
CA GLY A 73 -16.46 -8.96 8.35
C GLY A 73 -17.67 -8.23 8.93
N GLU A 74 -17.94 -7.01 8.49
CA GLU A 74 -19.14 -6.26 8.86
C GLU A 74 -20.38 -6.74 8.11
N ASN A 75 -20.27 -6.89 6.78
CA ASN A 75 -21.40 -7.19 5.91
C ASN A 75 -21.57 -8.69 5.64
N PHE A 76 -21.56 -9.50 6.70
CA PHE A 76 -21.71 -10.93 6.56
C PHE A 76 -23.12 -11.29 6.02
N PRO A 77 -23.24 -12.03 4.88
CA PRO A 77 -24.53 -12.27 4.25
C PRO A 77 -25.55 -12.97 5.16
N VAL A 78 -26.72 -12.37 5.34
CA VAL A 78 -27.83 -12.90 6.17
C VAL A 78 -28.29 -14.30 5.73
N LYS A 79 -28.17 -14.63 4.43
CA LYS A 79 -28.49 -15.97 3.91
C LYS A 79 -27.56 -17.05 4.47
N LEU A 80 -26.28 -16.72 4.67
CA LEU A 80 -25.33 -17.62 5.32
C LEU A 80 -25.59 -17.73 6.82
N GLN A 81 -26.06 -16.67 7.49
CA GLN A 81 -26.41 -16.75 8.92
C GLN A 81 -27.48 -17.82 9.22
N LYS A 82 -28.39 -18.07 8.25
CA LYS A 82 -29.43 -19.11 8.36
C LYS A 82 -28.91 -20.51 8.04
N GLU A 83 -27.93 -20.63 7.14
CA GLU A 83 -27.32 -21.91 6.73
C GLU A 83 -26.20 -22.36 7.67
N THR A 84 -25.45 -21.46 8.30
CA THR A 84 -24.41 -21.78 9.31
C THR A 84 -24.98 -22.44 10.57
N ASN A 85 -26.24 -22.19 10.91
CA ASN A 85 -26.94 -22.87 12.01
C ASN A 85 -27.24 -24.34 11.71
N LYS A 86 -27.17 -24.75 10.44
CA LYS A 86 -27.18 -26.15 10.01
C LYS A 86 -25.78 -26.52 9.58
N LYS A 87 -24.91 -26.95 10.52
CA LYS A 87 -23.55 -27.58 10.48
C LYS A 87 -22.90 -28.05 9.13
N ALA A 88 -23.27 -27.56 7.97
CA ALA A 88 -23.02 -28.13 6.65
C ALA A 88 -22.48 -27.11 5.63
N ALA A 89 -22.45 -25.82 5.95
CA ALA A 89 -21.69 -24.83 5.18
C ALA A 89 -20.33 -24.64 5.87
N GLY A 90 -19.24 -25.10 5.24
CA GLY A 90 -17.88 -25.06 5.78
C GLY A 90 -17.26 -23.67 5.95
N THR A 91 -18.08 -22.61 6.00
CA THR A 91 -17.67 -21.21 6.17
C THR A 91 -18.33 -20.67 7.43
N THR A 92 -17.52 -20.30 8.41
CA THR A 92 -17.95 -19.82 9.73
C THR A 92 -17.65 -18.33 9.89
N ARG A 93 -18.25 -17.70 10.91
CA ARG A 93 -17.93 -16.30 11.26
C ARG A 93 -16.46 -16.13 11.63
N ASP A 94 -15.81 -17.18 12.11
CA ASP A 94 -14.38 -17.21 12.41
C ASP A 94 -13.50 -17.07 11.16
N ASP A 95 -14.00 -17.42 9.97
CA ASP A 95 -13.24 -17.28 8.71
C ASP A 95 -13.11 -15.80 8.27
N TYR A 96 -13.94 -14.93 8.83
CA TYR A 96 -13.87 -13.48 8.69
C TYR A 96 -13.16 -12.81 9.88
N SER A 97 -12.43 -13.59 10.67
CA SER A 97 -11.60 -13.10 11.77
C SER A 97 -10.14 -13.45 11.56
N ASP A 98 -9.23 -12.67 12.16
CA ASP A 98 -7.80 -12.97 12.16
C ASP A 98 -7.21 -12.54 13.51
N ARG A 99 -6.87 -13.53 14.35
CA ARG A 99 -6.30 -13.28 15.69
C ARG A 99 -4.90 -12.69 15.67
N THR A 100 -4.25 -12.80 14.52
CA THR A 100 -2.87 -12.39 14.26
C THR A 100 -2.82 -11.18 13.33
N PHE A 101 -3.94 -10.47 13.22
CA PHE A 101 -4.06 -9.23 12.47
C PHE A 101 -3.22 -8.07 13.04
N PRO A 102 -3.02 -7.93 14.36
CA PRO A 102 -2.10 -6.92 14.90
C PRO A 102 -0.68 -7.03 14.34
N GLU A 103 -0.14 -8.24 14.24
CA GLU A 103 1.15 -8.51 13.58
C GLU A 103 1.15 -8.03 12.12
N PHE A 104 0.03 -8.25 11.42
CA PHE A 104 -0.13 -7.85 10.02
C PHE A 104 -0.08 -6.33 9.85
N LEU A 105 -0.80 -5.60 10.71
CA LEU A 105 -0.81 -4.14 10.74
C LEU A 105 0.57 -3.57 11.10
N PHE A 106 1.25 -4.18 12.07
CA PHE A 106 2.56 -3.73 12.51
C PHE A 106 3.60 -3.75 11.39
N TYR A 107 3.75 -4.86 10.66
CA TYR A 107 4.77 -4.91 9.61
C TYR A 107 4.45 -4.04 8.39
N ILE A 108 3.18 -3.64 8.19
CA ILE A 108 2.84 -2.59 7.22
C ILE A 108 3.42 -1.25 7.67
N GLU A 109 3.16 -0.84 8.91
CA GLU A 109 3.72 0.41 9.47
C GLU A 109 5.25 0.37 9.54
N GLU A 110 5.84 -0.78 9.88
CA GLU A 110 7.29 -0.94 9.93
C GLU A 110 7.93 -0.74 8.54
N LEU A 111 7.37 -1.33 7.48
CA LEU A 111 7.85 -1.12 6.12
C LEU A 111 7.68 0.34 5.67
N ARG A 112 6.54 0.96 6.00
CA ARG A 112 6.31 2.39 5.72
C ARG A 112 7.35 3.26 6.42
N HIS A 113 7.65 2.96 7.68
CA HIS A 113 8.66 3.66 8.47
C HIS A 113 10.05 3.53 7.84
N LEU A 114 10.49 2.31 7.51
CA LEU A 114 11.78 2.04 6.89
C LEU A 114 11.94 2.80 5.55
N ILE A 115 10.91 2.76 4.69
CA ILE A 115 10.92 3.50 3.41
C ILE A 115 11.04 5.01 3.65
N THR A 116 10.38 5.53 4.69
CA THR A 116 10.39 6.96 5.01
C THR A 116 11.77 7.41 5.51
N ILE A 117 12.35 6.69 6.49
CA ILE A 117 13.64 7.09 7.10
C ILE A 117 14.83 6.89 6.15
N TYR A 118 14.74 5.92 5.22
CA TYR A 118 15.78 5.66 4.22
C TYR A 118 15.43 6.23 2.83
N SER A 119 14.50 7.19 2.75
CA SER A 119 14.10 7.87 1.51
C SER A 119 15.28 8.49 0.76
N SER A 120 16.31 8.96 1.47
CA SER A 120 17.54 9.48 0.86
C SER A 120 18.34 8.41 0.10
N VAL A 121 18.44 7.20 0.66
CA VAL A 121 19.12 6.04 0.04
C VAL A 121 18.37 5.61 -1.22
N ILE A 122 17.04 5.53 -1.12
CA ILE A 122 16.15 5.21 -2.25
C ILE A 122 16.32 6.24 -3.36
N LYS A 123 16.24 7.53 -3.00
CA LYS A 123 16.39 8.63 -3.94
C LYS A 123 17.73 8.57 -4.67
N GLN A 124 18.83 8.35 -3.97
CA GLN A 124 20.16 8.27 -4.57
C GLN A 124 20.25 7.12 -5.59
N TYR A 125 19.74 5.94 -5.21
CA TYR A 125 19.70 4.78 -6.10
C TYR A 125 18.89 5.07 -7.39
N TYR A 126 17.70 5.66 -7.28
CA TYR A 126 16.87 5.91 -8.45
C TYR A 126 17.34 7.11 -9.31
N ILE A 127 18.07 8.08 -8.75
CA ILE A 127 18.78 9.08 -9.54
C ILE A 127 19.84 8.41 -10.42
N GLU A 128 20.59 7.45 -9.88
CA GLU A 128 21.58 6.69 -10.65
C GLU A 128 20.90 5.84 -11.74
N CYS A 129 19.81 5.13 -11.42
CA CYS A 129 19.02 4.39 -12.42
C CYS A 129 18.56 5.29 -13.57
N LEU A 130 17.95 6.44 -13.26
CA LEU A 130 17.40 7.37 -14.25
C LEU A 130 18.48 7.97 -15.15
N SER A 131 19.60 8.37 -14.55
CA SER A 131 20.68 9.05 -15.27
C SER A 131 21.55 8.10 -16.09
N THR A 132 21.58 6.81 -15.76
CA THR A 132 22.45 5.82 -16.42
C THR A 132 21.67 4.75 -17.19
N LEU A 133 20.94 3.88 -16.50
CA LEU A 133 20.26 2.73 -17.12
C LEU A 133 19.09 3.20 -17.99
N ASP A 134 18.17 3.97 -17.42
CA ASP A 134 16.95 4.38 -18.12
C ASP A 134 17.26 5.35 -19.27
N SER A 135 18.27 6.22 -19.10
CA SER A 135 18.69 7.15 -20.14
C SER A 135 19.26 6.45 -21.37
N ASN A 136 20.04 5.39 -21.18
CA ASN A 136 20.60 4.58 -22.26
C ASN A 136 19.51 3.81 -23.03
N ASP A 137 18.56 3.20 -22.30
CA ASP A 137 17.43 2.49 -22.88
C ASP A 137 16.50 3.43 -23.64
N LEU A 138 16.21 4.60 -23.07
CA LEU A 138 15.41 5.64 -23.69
C LEU A 138 16.09 6.18 -24.96
N GLN A 139 17.39 6.48 -24.92
CA GLN A 139 18.12 7.00 -26.08
C GLN A 139 18.07 6.04 -27.27
N SER A 140 18.26 4.75 -26.99
CA SER A 140 18.23 3.71 -28.02
C SER A 140 16.85 3.60 -28.68
N ASN A 141 15.77 3.74 -27.90
CA ASN A 141 14.41 3.72 -28.42
C ASN A 141 14.01 5.01 -29.15
N ILE A 142 14.42 6.19 -28.65
CA ILE A 142 14.17 7.48 -29.31
C ILE A 142 14.77 7.49 -30.73
N LYS A 143 15.99 6.96 -30.90
CA LYS A 143 16.63 6.87 -32.24
C LYS A 143 15.78 6.10 -33.25
N ASN A 144 15.08 5.05 -32.80
CA ASN A 144 14.18 4.27 -33.66
C ASN A 144 12.89 5.03 -33.99
N LEU A 145 12.41 5.89 -33.09
CA LEU A 145 11.17 6.66 -33.22
C LEU A 145 11.34 7.96 -34.02
N ASN A 146 12.53 8.56 -33.99
CA ASN A 146 12.83 9.87 -34.58
C ASN A 146 12.62 9.95 -36.10
N MET A 147 12.56 8.82 -36.79
CA MET A 147 12.35 8.81 -38.25
C MET A 147 10.89 9.07 -38.64
N SER A 148 9.98 9.08 -37.67
CA SER A 148 8.53 9.13 -37.91
C SER A 148 7.76 9.91 -36.84
N CYS A 149 8.37 10.88 -36.16
CA CYS A 149 7.72 11.68 -35.12
C CYS A 149 7.35 13.09 -35.61
N THR A 150 6.34 13.71 -34.99
CA THR A 150 6.02 15.12 -35.19
C THR A 150 6.99 16.02 -34.41
N GLU A 151 6.94 17.33 -34.66
CA GLU A 151 7.75 18.30 -33.91
C GLU A 151 7.42 18.28 -32.41
N ASP A 152 6.12 18.29 -32.06
CA ASP A 152 5.65 18.20 -30.67
C ASP A 152 6.11 16.91 -29.98
N GLU A 153 6.02 15.77 -30.66
CA GLU A 153 6.52 14.49 -30.15
C GLU A 153 8.04 14.53 -29.93
N SER A 154 8.79 15.09 -30.89
CA SER A 154 10.25 15.23 -30.80
C SER A 154 10.66 16.11 -29.63
N ILE A 155 9.93 17.19 -29.35
CA ILE A 155 10.17 18.07 -28.21
C ILE A 155 9.99 17.29 -26.90
N LEU A 156 8.91 16.51 -26.76
CA LEU A 156 8.65 15.70 -25.57
C LEU A 156 9.72 14.62 -25.37
N LEU A 157 10.07 13.87 -26.43
CA LEU A 157 11.12 12.85 -26.37
C LEU A 157 12.47 13.42 -25.92
N THR A 158 12.84 14.57 -26.48
CA THR A 158 14.06 15.29 -26.12
C THR A 158 14.00 15.79 -24.67
N SER A 159 12.85 16.31 -24.25
CA SER A 159 12.60 16.76 -22.86
C SER A 159 12.76 15.62 -21.85
N PHE A 160 12.18 14.44 -22.12
CA PHE A 160 12.33 13.27 -21.25
C PHE A 160 13.80 12.88 -21.08
N TYR A 161 14.52 12.74 -22.19
CA TYR A 161 15.93 12.36 -22.17
C TYR A 161 16.81 13.37 -21.44
N ASN A 162 16.63 14.68 -21.70
CA ASN A 162 17.40 15.73 -21.05
C ASN A 162 17.11 15.80 -19.54
N THR A 163 15.85 15.60 -19.14
CA THR A 163 15.44 15.66 -17.72
C THR A 163 16.12 14.55 -16.92
N ILE A 164 16.12 13.30 -17.42
CA ILE A 164 16.68 12.18 -16.66
C ILE A 164 18.22 12.15 -16.69
N THR A 165 18.86 12.62 -17.78
CA THR A 165 20.33 12.65 -17.88
C THR A 165 20.97 13.75 -17.04
N THR A 166 20.31 14.90 -16.86
CA THR A 166 20.84 16.01 -16.06
C THR A 166 20.59 15.84 -14.55
N LEU A 167 19.76 14.87 -14.17
CA LEU A 167 19.31 14.64 -12.79
C LEU A 167 20.45 14.46 -11.79
N ALA A 168 21.53 13.76 -12.19
CA ALA A 168 22.70 13.52 -11.34
C ALA A 168 23.42 14.81 -10.89
N THR A 169 23.22 15.91 -11.63
CA THR A 169 23.81 17.23 -11.32
C THR A 169 22.83 18.19 -10.65
N SER A 170 21.57 17.80 -10.53
CA SER A 170 20.50 18.66 -9.99
C SER A 170 20.44 18.61 -8.46
N THR A 171 20.28 19.78 -7.81
CA THR A 171 20.16 19.88 -6.34
C THR A 171 18.73 19.60 -5.85
N SER A 172 17.74 19.77 -6.72
CA SER A 172 16.32 19.50 -6.44
C SER A 172 15.68 18.91 -7.69
N ALA A 173 15.02 17.76 -7.54
CA ALA A 173 14.34 17.06 -8.62
C ALA A 173 12.84 17.19 -8.40
N ASP A 174 12.17 18.02 -9.21
CA ASP A 174 10.71 17.98 -9.38
C ASP A 174 10.44 17.35 -10.75
N LEU A 175 9.89 16.14 -10.73
CA LEU A 175 9.65 15.30 -11.91
C LEU A 175 8.16 15.19 -12.24
N ARG A 176 7.30 16.01 -11.60
CA ARG A 176 5.86 16.06 -11.92
C ARG A 176 5.60 16.43 -13.38
N ALA A 177 6.37 17.38 -13.92
CA ALA A 177 6.27 17.78 -15.32
C ALA A 177 6.56 16.60 -16.26
N LEU A 178 7.62 15.83 -16.00
CA LEU A 178 7.96 14.63 -16.77
C LEU A 178 6.83 13.60 -16.75
N ARG A 179 6.24 13.32 -15.57
CA ARG A 179 5.12 12.38 -15.45
C ARG A 179 3.88 12.86 -16.20
N LEU A 180 3.57 14.15 -16.13
CA LEU A 180 2.43 14.74 -16.82
C LEU A 180 2.63 14.76 -18.34
N ASP A 181 3.84 15.05 -18.81
CA ASP A 181 4.19 15.01 -20.23
C ASP A 181 4.16 13.59 -20.77
N TRP A 182 4.57 12.58 -19.99
CA TRP A 182 4.36 11.19 -20.35
C TRP A 182 2.87 10.87 -20.51
N PHE A 183 2.03 11.35 -19.58
CA PHE A 183 0.58 11.15 -19.68
C PHE A 183 -0.02 11.84 -20.91
N ARG A 184 0.44 13.05 -21.27
CA ARG A 184 0.05 13.74 -22.51
C ARG A 184 0.47 12.94 -23.74
N MET A 185 1.71 12.44 -23.76
CA MET A 185 2.21 11.63 -24.88
C MET A 185 1.39 10.36 -25.06
N GLN A 186 0.98 9.69 -23.98
CA GLN A 186 0.04 8.57 -24.06
C GLN A 186 -1.28 8.97 -24.72
N ALA A 187 -1.85 10.12 -24.36
CA ALA A 187 -3.08 10.61 -24.98
C ALA A 187 -2.91 10.89 -26.48
N TYR A 188 -1.78 11.49 -26.89
CA TYR A 188 -1.50 11.81 -28.29
C TYR A 188 -1.30 10.57 -29.15
N THR A 189 -0.61 9.56 -28.63
CA THR A 189 -0.13 8.39 -29.39
C THR A 189 -1.03 7.16 -29.29
N SER A 190 -2.12 7.24 -28.52
CA SER A 190 -3.11 6.15 -28.35
C SER A 190 -4.38 6.32 -29.20
N VAL A 191 -4.49 7.41 -29.98
CA VAL A 191 -5.64 7.62 -30.86
C VAL A 191 -5.54 6.78 -32.14
N THR A 192 -6.66 6.20 -32.59
CA THR A 192 -6.71 5.17 -33.65
C THR A 192 -6.31 5.69 -35.04
N LYS A 193 -6.48 6.99 -35.31
CA LYS A 193 -6.09 7.59 -36.58
C LYS A 193 -4.83 8.40 -36.37
N LYS A 194 -3.85 8.23 -37.26
CA LYS A 194 -2.76 9.22 -37.43
C LYS A 194 -3.40 10.59 -37.55
N SER A 195 -3.23 11.39 -36.52
CA SER A 195 -3.77 12.75 -36.48
C SER A 195 -2.66 13.69 -36.92
N SER A 196 -2.99 14.96 -37.17
CA SER A 196 -1.96 15.99 -37.35
C SER A 196 -1.06 16.17 -36.12
N LEU A 197 -1.47 15.65 -34.96
CA LEU A 197 -0.79 15.81 -33.68
C LEU A 197 0.18 14.66 -33.37
N SER A 198 -0.01 13.48 -33.95
CA SER A 198 0.79 12.31 -33.59
C SER A 198 0.98 11.34 -34.75
N SER A 199 2.24 10.99 -34.95
CA SER A 199 2.71 10.02 -35.94
C SER A 199 3.21 8.72 -35.30
N ILE A 200 3.57 8.77 -34.01
CA ILE A 200 3.91 7.60 -33.20
C ILE A 200 2.62 6.92 -32.74
N SER A 201 2.57 5.59 -32.85
CA SER A 201 1.48 4.78 -32.31
C SER A 201 2.00 3.89 -31.19
N LEU A 202 1.48 4.05 -29.96
CA LEU A 202 1.93 3.25 -28.81
C LEU A 202 1.63 1.75 -28.97
N SER A 203 0.55 1.39 -29.65
CA SER A 203 0.22 -0.03 -29.92
C SER A 203 1.27 -0.74 -30.78
N HIS A 204 2.09 0.01 -31.52
CA HIS A 204 3.18 -0.54 -32.32
C HIS A 204 4.55 -0.34 -31.65
N ASN A 205 4.59 0.36 -30.51
CA ASN A 205 5.80 0.75 -29.79
C ASN A 205 5.67 0.42 -28.29
N GLU A 206 5.24 -0.80 -27.98
CA GLU A 206 5.01 -1.24 -26.60
C GLU A 206 6.27 -1.15 -25.72
N ASN A 207 7.46 -1.40 -26.30
CA ASN A 207 8.72 -1.29 -25.58
C ASN A 207 8.98 0.12 -25.06
N PHE A 208 8.69 1.14 -25.86
CA PHE A 208 8.79 2.54 -25.42
C PHE A 208 7.83 2.84 -24.26
N ALA A 209 6.60 2.30 -24.32
CA ALA A 209 5.63 2.44 -23.23
C ALA A 209 6.14 1.81 -21.93
N GLN A 210 6.73 0.61 -22.00
CA GLN A 210 7.28 -0.09 -20.84
C GLN A 210 8.45 0.67 -20.21
N ILE A 211 9.36 1.20 -21.04
CA ILE A 211 10.48 2.04 -20.58
C ILE A 211 9.95 3.30 -19.90
N MET A 212 9.02 4.03 -20.53
CA MET A 212 8.47 5.25 -19.97
C MET A 212 7.67 5.01 -18.69
N ASN A 213 6.97 3.88 -18.56
CA ASN A 213 6.30 3.50 -17.31
C ASN A 213 7.30 3.18 -16.21
N SER A 214 8.43 2.56 -16.54
CA SER A 214 9.53 2.31 -15.59
C SER A 214 10.17 3.62 -15.13
N ILE A 215 10.47 4.53 -16.07
CA ILE A 215 10.95 5.89 -15.79
C ILE A 215 9.95 6.66 -14.90
N ALA A 216 8.65 6.57 -15.18
CA ALA A 216 7.63 7.22 -14.37
C ALA A 216 7.64 6.70 -12.92
N PHE A 217 7.78 5.38 -12.72
CA PHE A 217 7.93 4.79 -11.39
C PHE A 217 9.22 5.24 -10.70
N HIS A 218 10.37 5.16 -11.39
CA HIS A 218 11.66 5.61 -10.85
C HIS A 218 11.62 7.09 -10.48
N SER A 219 10.94 7.93 -11.28
CA SER A 219 10.77 9.35 -10.99
C SER A 219 10.03 9.58 -9.67
N LYS A 220 8.93 8.84 -9.40
CA LYS A 220 8.22 8.92 -8.12
C LYS A 220 9.10 8.50 -6.95
N CYS A 221 10.01 7.55 -7.15
CA CYS A 221 10.95 7.13 -6.10
C CYS A 221 11.99 8.21 -5.76
N VAL A 222 12.17 9.23 -6.61
CA VAL A 222 13.08 10.36 -6.39
C VAL A 222 12.38 11.53 -5.70
N ASP A 223 11.16 11.86 -6.09
CA ASP A 223 10.48 13.10 -5.69
C ASP A 223 9.11 12.96 -5.02
N ASP A 224 8.52 11.76 -4.98
CA ASP A 224 7.11 11.55 -4.62
C ASP A 224 6.84 10.19 -3.97
N ILE A 225 7.77 9.76 -3.11
CA ILE A 225 7.67 8.45 -2.43
C ILE A 225 6.53 8.40 -1.42
N GLU A 226 6.14 9.56 -0.87
CA GLU A 226 5.01 9.70 0.05
C GLU A 226 3.70 9.32 -0.64
N THR A 227 3.50 9.76 -1.89
CA THR A 227 2.32 9.39 -2.68
C THR A 227 2.31 7.88 -2.98
N LEU A 228 3.47 7.27 -3.26
CA LEU A 228 3.56 5.81 -3.44
C LEU A 228 3.17 5.06 -2.16
N LEU A 229 3.63 5.52 -0.99
CA LEU A 229 3.24 4.97 0.30
C LEU A 229 1.73 5.13 0.54
N TYR A 230 1.16 6.29 0.22
CA TYR A 230 -0.28 6.53 0.30
C TYR A 230 -1.07 5.57 -0.62
N GLU A 231 -0.75 5.52 -1.91
CA GLU A 231 -1.45 4.69 -2.91
C GLU A 231 -1.46 3.19 -2.52
N THR A 232 -0.35 2.70 -1.96
CA THR A 232 -0.13 1.26 -1.72
C THR A 232 -0.46 0.79 -0.30
N SER A 233 -0.50 1.68 0.70
CA SER A 233 -0.61 1.27 2.10
C SER A 233 -1.42 2.19 3.00
N ASP A 234 -2.21 3.11 2.42
CA ASP A 234 -3.16 3.87 3.22
C ASP A 234 -4.19 2.96 3.91
N LEU A 235 -4.37 3.19 5.20
CA LEU A 235 -5.31 2.47 6.07
C LEU A 235 -6.34 3.42 6.70
N SER A 236 -6.58 4.58 6.08
CA SER A 236 -7.62 5.53 6.50
C SER A 236 -9.00 4.88 6.58
N ILE A 237 -9.21 3.76 5.88
CA ILE A 237 -10.42 2.93 5.95
C ILE A 237 -10.84 2.62 7.39
N PHE A 238 -9.93 2.45 8.33
CA PHE A 238 -10.27 2.18 9.74
C PHE A 238 -11.08 3.30 10.41
N TYR A 239 -10.98 4.55 9.92
CA TYR A 239 -11.85 5.64 10.36
C TYR A 239 -13.34 5.31 10.18
N PHE A 240 -13.70 4.56 9.12
CA PHE A 240 -15.07 4.14 8.86
C PHE A 240 -15.45 2.82 9.56
N TYR A 241 -14.47 2.12 10.15
CA TYR A 241 -14.62 0.81 10.77
C TYR A 241 -14.13 0.79 12.23
N LEU A 242 -14.33 1.90 12.97
CA LEU A 242 -13.79 2.12 14.32
C LEU A 242 -14.16 1.01 15.30
N THR A 243 -15.41 0.55 15.30
CA THR A 243 -15.86 -0.54 16.19
C THR A 243 -15.03 -1.82 16.01
N GLN A 244 -14.68 -2.14 14.77
CA GLN A 244 -13.83 -3.31 14.48
C GLN A 244 -12.37 -3.02 14.84
N PHE A 245 -11.91 -1.80 14.63
CA PHE A 245 -10.57 -1.36 15.01
C PHE A 245 -10.36 -1.47 16.52
N ASP A 246 -11.32 -1.00 17.33
CA ASP A 246 -11.30 -1.09 18.79
C ASP A 246 -11.37 -2.55 19.27
N HIS A 247 -12.16 -3.40 18.61
CA HIS A 247 -12.23 -4.82 18.92
C HIS A 247 -10.90 -5.54 18.63
N LEU A 248 -10.24 -5.20 17.52
CA LEU A 248 -8.92 -5.72 17.16
C LEU A 248 -7.87 -5.29 18.18
N PHE A 249 -7.91 -4.03 18.62
CA PHE A 249 -7.02 -3.51 19.66
C PHE A 249 -7.24 -4.22 21.00
N SER A 250 -8.49 -4.33 21.43
CA SER A 250 -8.85 -5.03 22.67
C SER A 250 -8.33 -6.47 22.64
N SER A 251 -8.55 -7.17 21.53
CA SER A 251 -8.04 -8.54 21.35
C SER A 251 -6.51 -8.62 21.36
N CYS A 252 -5.83 -7.58 20.89
CA CYS A 252 -4.36 -7.48 20.88
C CYS A 252 -3.78 -7.33 22.29
N ILE A 253 -4.31 -6.38 23.09
CA ILE A 253 -3.78 -6.07 24.42
C ILE A 253 -3.87 -7.26 25.37
N TYR A 254 -4.95 -8.04 25.31
CA TYR A 254 -5.13 -9.17 26.21
C TYR A 254 -4.47 -10.46 25.72
N TYR A 255 -3.82 -10.46 24.56
CA TYR A 255 -3.18 -11.65 24.01
C TYR A 255 -1.65 -11.52 24.00
N PRO A 256 -0.92 -12.26 24.86
CA PRO A 256 0.52 -12.06 25.08
C PRO A 256 1.39 -12.14 23.82
N SER A 257 1.02 -12.97 22.83
CA SER A 257 1.81 -13.07 21.60
C SER A 257 1.57 -11.91 20.63
N GLN A 258 0.50 -11.12 20.82
CA GLN A 258 0.09 -10.04 19.93
C GLN A 258 0.35 -8.66 20.54
N ILE A 259 0.32 -8.50 21.86
CA ILE A 259 0.52 -7.20 22.54
C ILE A 259 1.80 -6.46 22.10
N ARG A 260 2.86 -7.19 21.72
CA ARG A 260 4.10 -6.63 21.13
C ARG A 260 3.86 -5.76 19.88
N TYR A 261 2.72 -5.92 19.22
CA TYR A 261 2.33 -5.19 18.00
C TYR A 261 1.32 -4.08 18.27
N ALA A 262 0.95 -3.82 19.53
CA ALA A 262 -0.09 -2.85 19.90
C ALA A 262 0.20 -1.42 19.43
N ILE A 263 1.47 -1.06 19.23
CA ILE A 263 1.85 0.27 18.71
C ILE A 263 1.33 0.55 17.30
N ALA A 264 0.99 -0.49 16.52
CA ALA A 264 0.44 -0.31 15.17
C ALA A 264 -0.88 0.48 15.16
N PHE A 265 -1.70 0.34 16.22
CA PHE A 265 -3.00 0.99 16.32
C PHE A 265 -2.93 2.52 16.40
N PRO A 266 -2.17 3.12 17.35
CA PRO A 266 -2.01 4.57 17.38
C PRO A 266 -1.26 5.12 16.16
N LEU A 267 -0.37 4.34 15.53
CA LEU A 267 0.29 4.72 14.28
C LEU A 267 -0.73 4.84 13.14
N ILE A 268 -1.61 3.86 12.96
CA ILE A 268 -2.64 3.87 11.91
C ILE A 268 -3.60 5.06 12.03
N CYS A 269 -3.83 5.59 13.25
CA CYS A 269 -4.64 6.81 13.40
C CYS A 269 -4.11 7.98 12.56
N GLN A 270 -2.81 8.05 12.27
CA GLN A 270 -2.24 9.09 11.40
C GLN A 270 -2.81 9.04 9.97
N HIS A 271 -3.31 7.88 9.53
CA HIS A 271 -3.88 7.72 8.19
C HIS A 271 -5.27 8.32 8.07
N PHE A 272 -6.00 8.56 9.17
CA PHE A 272 -7.40 8.97 9.12
C PHE A 272 -7.59 10.26 8.31
N ILE A 273 -6.66 11.20 8.42
CA ILE A 273 -6.74 12.47 7.68
C ILE A 273 -6.70 12.27 6.16
N ASN A 274 -6.14 11.16 5.68
CA ASN A 274 -6.08 10.84 4.26
C ASN A 274 -7.44 10.41 3.67
N ALA A 275 -8.46 10.18 4.52
CA ALA A 275 -9.83 9.96 4.08
C ALA A 275 -10.50 11.26 3.58
N THR A 276 -9.91 12.42 3.88
CA THR A 276 -10.46 13.73 3.53
C THR A 276 -10.22 14.09 2.07
N HIS A 277 -11.08 14.94 1.51
CA HIS A 277 -10.92 15.51 0.19
C HIS A 277 -11.10 17.03 0.23
N GLU A 278 -10.39 17.78 -0.62
CA GLU A 278 -10.47 19.25 -0.67
C GLU A 278 -11.88 19.77 -1.01
N LEU A 279 -12.69 18.95 -1.68
CA LEU A 279 -14.09 19.25 -2.02
C LEU A 279 -15.08 18.97 -0.88
N CYS A 280 -14.65 18.38 0.23
CA CYS A 280 -15.45 18.23 1.45
C CYS A 280 -14.63 18.66 2.68
N PRO A 281 -14.34 19.96 2.82
CA PRO A 281 -13.55 20.45 3.95
C PRO A 281 -14.28 20.32 5.30
N GLU A 282 -15.61 20.16 5.30
CA GLU A 282 -16.46 20.14 6.49
C GLU A 282 -16.15 18.96 7.42
N GLU A 283 -15.77 17.81 6.87
CA GLU A 283 -15.44 16.61 7.64
C GLU A 283 -14.00 16.60 8.18
N ARG A 284 -13.10 17.44 7.63
CA ARG A 284 -11.66 17.38 7.91
C ARG A 284 -11.33 17.54 9.40
N GLN A 285 -11.96 18.53 10.05
CA GLN A 285 -11.71 18.78 11.47
C GLN A 285 -12.22 17.61 12.33
N GLN A 286 -13.40 17.08 12.02
CA GLN A 286 -14.00 15.97 12.77
C GLN A 286 -13.15 14.69 12.66
N ILE A 287 -12.67 14.38 11.45
CA ILE A 287 -11.76 13.26 11.20
C ILE A 287 -10.44 13.44 11.97
N GLY A 288 -9.87 14.65 11.92
CA GLY A 288 -8.64 14.99 12.64
C GLY A 288 -8.79 14.83 14.17
N ASP A 289 -9.84 15.39 14.75
CA ASP A 289 -10.10 15.30 16.19
C ASP A 289 -10.29 13.85 16.64
N LEU A 290 -10.97 13.03 15.83
CA LEU A 290 -11.18 11.63 16.15
C LEU A 290 -9.87 10.83 16.06
N SER A 291 -9.02 11.10 15.08
CA SER A 291 -7.70 10.46 14.97
C SER A 291 -6.84 10.68 16.21
N LEU A 292 -6.82 11.91 16.74
CA LEU A 292 -6.08 12.27 17.95
C LEU A 292 -6.68 11.59 19.19
N LYS A 293 -8.01 11.59 19.33
CA LYS A 293 -8.70 10.92 20.44
C LYS A 293 -8.45 9.42 20.45
N SER A 294 -8.57 8.75 19.31
CA SER A 294 -8.31 7.31 19.18
C SER A 294 -6.85 6.97 19.47
N SER A 295 -5.90 7.73 18.92
CA SER A 295 -4.47 7.53 19.18
C SER A 295 -4.13 7.67 20.67
N HIS A 296 -4.66 8.72 21.32
CA HIS A 296 -4.49 8.93 22.75
C HIS A 296 -5.08 7.77 23.58
N ALA A 297 -6.29 7.33 23.26
CA ALA A 297 -6.95 6.22 23.96
C ALA A 297 -6.16 4.91 23.86
N PHE A 298 -5.63 4.58 22.67
CA PHE A 298 -4.78 3.40 22.51
C PHE A 298 -3.49 3.49 23.30
N ILE A 299 -2.81 4.64 23.29
CA ILE A 299 -1.58 4.85 24.06
C ILE A 299 -1.85 4.74 25.56
N ASP A 300 -2.92 5.35 26.06
CA ASP A 300 -3.31 5.29 27.46
C ASP A 300 -3.56 3.83 27.92
N GLU A 301 -4.25 3.04 27.11
CA GLU A 301 -4.52 1.64 27.44
C GLU A 301 -3.26 0.76 27.40
N ILE A 302 -2.35 0.98 26.44
CA ILE A 302 -1.03 0.34 26.41
C ILE A 302 -0.25 0.67 27.71
N CYS A 303 -0.23 1.94 28.11
CA CYS A 303 0.44 2.39 29.32
C CYS A 303 -0.17 1.78 30.59
N LYS A 304 -1.50 1.65 30.67
CA LYS A 304 -2.18 0.97 31.79
C LYS A 304 -1.77 -0.50 31.87
N GLN A 305 -1.71 -1.19 30.73
CA GLN A 305 -1.31 -2.60 30.71
C GLN A 305 0.14 -2.78 31.17
N ILE A 306 1.06 -1.93 30.69
CA ILE A 306 2.46 -1.91 31.17
C ILE A 306 2.51 -1.69 32.68
N LYS A 307 1.76 -0.71 33.20
CA LYS A 307 1.70 -0.43 34.64
C LYS A 307 1.16 -1.61 35.44
N SER A 308 0.12 -2.30 34.97
CA SER A 308 -0.42 -3.51 35.61
C SER A 308 0.65 -4.59 35.70
N THR A 309 1.29 -4.93 34.57
CA THR A 309 2.31 -5.97 34.52
C THR A 309 3.52 -5.65 35.40
N VAL A 310 4.00 -4.40 35.41
CA VAL A 310 5.11 -3.99 36.29
C VAL A 310 4.70 -4.09 37.76
N SER A 311 3.45 -3.75 38.11
CA SER A 311 2.94 -3.86 39.47
C SER A 311 2.82 -5.31 39.93
N GLU A 312 2.37 -6.21 39.05
CA GLU A 312 2.31 -7.66 39.29
C GLU A 312 3.72 -8.22 39.53
N ILE A 313 4.69 -7.88 38.69
CA ILE A 313 6.09 -8.30 38.85
C ILE A 313 6.67 -7.81 40.18
N ALA A 314 6.40 -6.55 40.55
CA ALA A 314 6.86 -6.00 41.82
C ALA A 314 6.28 -6.76 43.01
N ASN A 315 4.97 -7.05 42.99
CA ASN A 315 4.30 -7.82 44.04
C ASN A 315 4.87 -9.23 44.19
N GLU A 316 5.11 -9.94 43.08
CA GLU A 316 5.76 -11.26 43.10
C GLU A 316 7.17 -11.19 43.70
N TYR A 317 7.95 -10.15 43.36
CA TYR A 317 9.28 -9.95 43.93
C TYR A 317 9.25 -9.69 45.44
N PHE A 318 8.27 -8.92 45.94
CA PHE A 318 8.09 -8.73 47.37
C PHE A 318 7.75 -10.04 48.08
N LEU A 319 6.81 -10.82 47.54
CA LEU A 319 6.43 -12.13 48.10
C LEU A 319 7.61 -13.12 48.15
N MET A 320 8.48 -13.13 47.12
CA MET A 320 9.67 -13.97 47.10
C MET A 320 10.72 -13.56 48.14
N ASN A 321 10.84 -12.27 48.46
CA ASN A 321 11.78 -11.78 49.47
C ASN A 321 11.28 -11.97 50.91
N GLU A 322 9.97 -12.19 51.10
CA GLU A 322 9.38 -12.51 52.40
C GLU A 322 9.45 -14.01 52.76
N GLN A 323 9.85 -14.88 51.82
CA GLN A 323 10.05 -16.33 52.01
C GLN A 323 11.49 -16.67 52.40
#